data_AF-A0AAD7MZL6-F1
#
_entry.id   AF-A0AAD7MZL6-F1
#
_cell.length_a   1.000
_cell.length_b   1.000
_cell.length_c   1.000
_cell.angle_alpha   90.00
_cell.angle_beta   90.00
_cell.angle_gamma   90.00
#
_symmetry.space_group_name_H-M   'P 1'
#
loop_
_entity.id
_entity.type
_entity.pdbx_description
1 polymer ?
#
loop_
_entity_poly.entity_id
_entity_poly.type
_entity_poly.pdbx_seq_one_letter_code
_entity_poly.pdbx_strand_id
1 'polypeptide(L)'
;MGDQFCSFVFTLSNLTLIGCVYSRGLETDWSDWRQCGSVSKLWPLSFVLGVLPFIVRLIQSIKRYADSKLTTHLINAGKYGTGIVSYLCYFIWRHHGSHYDQPFALWCLVNAVYTVYALTWDFLMDWSILRLHSRHFLLRQELVYTNHIFFYYFAIVTNTLIRFLWVLYIPAKGPDVMLRTFIVGLLEVVRRWQWNFCKPACFAPPTFNRKAKITQSGWRTSIWEMSINTE
;
A
#
# COMPACT_ATOMS: atom_id res chain seq x y z
N MET A 1 3.21 -0.52 13.13
CA MET A 1 1.79 -0.19 13.38
C MET A 1 1.16 0.56 12.22
N GLY A 2 1.64 1.73 11.79
CA GLY A 2 0.91 2.57 10.83
C GLY A 2 0.63 1.98 9.42
N ASP A 3 1.19 0.82 9.03
CA ASP A 3 1.00 0.26 7.67
C ASP A 3 -0.31 -0.50 7.61
N GLN A 4 -0.72 -1.04 8.78
CA GLN A 4 -2.03 -1.62 9.00
C GLN A 4 -3.11 -0.55 8.98
N PHE A 5 -2.78 0.67 9.40
CA PHE A 5 -3.73 1.77 9.35
C PHE A 5 -4.14 2.11 7.91
N CYS A 6 -3.22 1.97 6.94
CA CYS A 6 -3.51 2.17 5.52
C CYS A 6 -4.51 1.16 4.95
N SER A 7 -4.72 0.00 5.59
CA SER A 7 -5.77 -0.95 5.19
C SER A 7 -7.18 -0.39 5.45
N PHE A 8 -7.32 0.58 6.37
CA PHE A 8 -8.61 1.18 6.71
C PHE A 8 -9.06 2.28 5.74
N VAL A 9 -8.29 2.61 4.69
CA VAL A 9 -8.68 3.62 3.69
C VAL A 9 -10.09 3.34 3.14
N PHE A 10 -10.37 2.07 2.83
CA PHE A 10 -11.71 1.64 2.41
C PHE A 10 -12.77 1.94 3.48
N THR A 11 -12.60 1.43 4.70
CA THR A 11 -13.58 1.60 5.77
C THR A 11 -13.82 3.07 6.09
N LEU A 12 -12.75 3.86 6.24
CA LEU A 12 -12.83 5.27 6.60
C LEU A 12 -13.51 6.10 5.51
N SER A 13 -13.21 5.84 4.24
CA SER A 13 -13.85 6.54 3.13
C SER A 13 -15.34 6.23 2.97
N ASN A 14 -15.82 5.09 3.50
CA ASN A 14 -17.23 4.69 3.44
C ASN A 14 -18.03 5.08 4.70
N LEU A 15 -17.41 5.68 5.73
CA LEU A 15 -18.15 6.15 6.91
C LEU A 15 -19.18 7.22 6.56
N THR A 16 -18.88 8.07 5.58
CA THR A 16 -19.79 9.09 5.06
C THR A 16 -21.02 8.49 4.40
N LEU A 17 -20.83 7.41 3.63
CA LEU A 17 -21.91 6.65 3.02
C LEU A 17 -22.86 6.11 4.09
N ILE A 18 -22.30 5.46 5.11
CA ILE A 18 -23.09 4.87 6.21
C ILE A 18 -23.88 5.96 6.94
N GLY A 19 -23.23 7.07 7.31
CA GLY A 19 -23.90 8.19 7.98
C GLY A 19 -25.00 8.83 7.12
N CYS A 20 -24.76 9.00 5.84
CA CYS A 20 -25.73 9.58 4.90
C CYS A 20 -26.95 8.66 4.71
N VAL A 21 -26.73 7.36 4.50
CA VAL A 21 -27.83 6.37 4.39
C VAL A 21 -28.62 6.29 5.68
N TYR A 22 -27.95 6.27 6.84
CA TYR A 22 -28.62 6.27 8.13
C TYR A 22 -29.49 7.53 8.32
N SER A 23 -28.99 8.70 7.94
CA SER A 23 -29.74 9.97 8.08
C SER A 23 -30.97 10.08 7.19
N ARG A 24 -30.99 9.39 6.04
CA ARG A 24 -32.11 9.40 5.09
C ARG A 24 -33.16 8.32 5.36
N GLY A 25 -32.93 7.46 6.35
CA GLY A 25 -33.78 6.31 6.65
C GLY A 25 -33.57 5.16 5.67
N LEU A 26 -33.42 3.94 6.20
CA LEU A 26 -33.21 2.70 5.44
C LEU A 26 -34.43 2.26 4.61
N GLU A 27 -35.56 2.97 4.74
CA GLU A 27 -36.86 2.64 4.14
C GLU A 27 -37.10 3.32 2.79
N THR A 28 -36.30 4.32 2.41
CA THR A 28 -36.44 4.98 1.10
C THR A 28 -35.83 4.12 -0.01
N ASP A 29 -36.42 4.18 -1.21
CA ASP A 29 -36.02 3.39 -2.38
C ASP A 29 -34.52 3.14 -2.47
N TRP A 30 -34.12 1.88 -2.65
CA TRP A 30 -32.73 1.41 -2.80
C TRP A 30 -31.98 2.05 -3.99
N SER A 31 -32.54 3.03 -4.68
CA SER A 31 -31.85 3.88 -5.64
C SER A 31 -31.16 5.10 -5.00
N ASP A 32 -31.58 5.56 -3.82
CA ASP A 32 -31.15 6.86 -3.26
C ASP A 32 -29.77 6.84 -2.58
N TRP A 33 -29.30 5.67 -2.11
CA TRP A 33 -27.97 5.53 -1.48
C TRP A 33 -26.81 5.91 -2.41
N ARG A 34 -27.01 5.89 -3.74
CA ARG A 34 -25.99 6.34 -4.71
C ARG A 34 -25.67 7.83 -4.57
N GLN A 35 -26.62 8.62 -4.06
CA GLN A 35 -26.41 10.03 -3.75
C GLN A 35 -25.52 10.26 -2.53
N CYS A 36 -25.17 9.20 -1.79
CA CYS A 36 -24.33 9.25 -0.59
C CYS A 36 -22.87 8.77 -0.84
N GLY A 37 -22.56 8.28 -2.05
CA GLY A 37 -21.24 7.75 -2.40
C GLY A 37 -20.23 8.80 -2.88
N SER A 38 -19.23 8.38 -3.65
CA SER A 38 -18.19 9.27 -4.22
C SER A 38 -18.70 10.31 -5.22
N VAL A 39 -19.95 10.17 -5.69
CA VAL A 39 -20.64 11.12 -6.56
C VAL A 39 -21.40 12.20 -5.76
N SER A 40 -21.56 11.99 -4.44
CA SER A 40 -22.31 12.89 -3.55
C SER A 40 -21.65 14.26 -3.36
N LYS A 41 -22.40 15.24 -2.85
CA LYS A 41 -21.84 16.50 -2.34
C LYS A 41 -20.95 16.31 -1.11
N LEU A 42 -21.02 15.15 -0.45
CA LEU A 42 -20.21 14.78 0.73
C LEU A 42 -18.88 14.11 0.34
N TRP A 43 -18.54 14.09 -0.95
CA TRP A 43 -17.28 13.53 -1.43
C TRP A 43 -16.03 14.12 -0.76
N PRO A 44 -15.92 15.43 -0.40
CA PRO A 44 -14.72 15.96 0.24
C PRO A 44 -14.50 15.36 1.63
N LEU A 45 -15.57 15.10 2.38
CA LEU A 45 -15.49 14.44 3.68
C LEU A 45 -15.03 13.00 3.53
N SER A 46 -15.55 12.29 2.52
CA SER A 46 -15.17 10.91 2.19
C SER A 46 -13.69 10.83 1.80
N PHE A 47 -13.21 11.81 1.04
CA PHE A 47 -11.79 11.98 0.71
C PHE A 47 -10.96 12.21 1.97
N VAL A 48 -11.31 13.19 2.80
CA VAL A 48 -10.55 13.53 4.03
C VAL A 48 -10.42 12.31 4.93
N LEU A 49 -11.52 11.61 5.23
CA LEU A 49 -11.50 10.41 6.06
C LEU A 49 -10.66 9.30 5.42
N GLY A 50 -10.81 9.08 4.10
CA GLY A 50 -10.05 8.07 3.37
C GLY A 50 -8.54 8.33 3.34
N VAL A 51 -8.08 9.59 3.28
CA VAL A 51 -6.64 9.90 3.23
C VAL A 51 -5.96 9.97 4.60
N LEU A 52 -6.72 9.96 5.70
CA LEU A 52 -6.15 10.03 7.06
C LEU A 52 -5.00 9.04 7.28
N PRO A 53 -5.10 7.76 6.86
CA PRO A 53 -3.98 6.83 7.03
C PRO A 53 -2.72 7.24 6.29
N PHE A 54 -2.86 7.80 5.08
CA PHE A 54 -1.72 8.27 4.30
C PHE A 54 -1.10 9.52 4.90
N ILE A 55 -1.90 10.46 5.41
CA ILE A 55 -1.41 11.68 6.08
C ILE A 55 -0.61 11.31 7.33
N VAL A 56 -1.17 10.45 8.19
CA VAL A 56 -0.48 9.99 9.40
C VAL A 56 0.87 9.36 9.04
N ARG A 57 0.91 8.55 7.98
CA ARG A 57 2.14 7.91 7.51
C ARG A 57 3.16 8.87 6.91
N LEU A 58 2.69 9.87 6.17
CA LEU A 58 3.52 10.92 5.61
C LEU A 58 4.19 11.72 6.74
N ILE A 59 3.41 12.19 7.72
CA ILE A 59 3.91 12.94 8.88
C ILE A 59 4.90 12.11 9.68
N GLN A 60 4.57 10.85 9.99
CA GLN A 60 5.48 9.94 10.70
C GLN A 60 6.80 9.75 9.96
N SER A 61 6.76 9.61 8.64
CA SER A 61 7.95 9.42 7.81
C SER A 61 8.80 10.70 7.74
N ILE A 62 8.18 11.88 7.64
CA ILE A 62 8.87 13.17 7.70
C ILE A 62 9.52 13.40 9.06
N LYS A 63 8.79 13.14 10.16
CA LYS A 63 9.35 13.26 11.51
C LYS A 63 10.57 12.35 11.69
N ARG A 64 10.46 11.09 11.25
CA ARG A 64 11.57 10.14 11.33
C ARG A 64 12.76 10.53 10.46
N TYR A 65 12.52 11.18 9.32
CA TYR A 65 13.57 11.80 8.53
C TYR A 65 14.22 12.98 9.27
N ALA A 66 13.44 13.83 9.93
CA ALA A 66 13.98 14.93 10.72
C ALA A 66 14.93 14.44 11.82
N ASP A 67 14.56 13.36 12.51
CA ASP A 67 15.31 12.78 13.62
C ASP A 67 16.58 12.03 13.17
N SER A 68 16.50 11.25 12.08
CA SER A 68 17.60 10.35 11.65
C SER A 68 18.40 10.83 10.44
N LYS A 69 17.86 11.79 9.67
CA LYS A 69 18.38 12.26 8.37
C LYS A 69 18.57 11.17 7.30
N LEU A 70 17.99 9.99 7.51
CA LEU A 70 18.07 8.90 6.53
C LEU A 70 17.07 9.13 5.38
N THR A 71 17.59 9.32 4.16
CA THR A 71 16.81 9.59 2.94
C THR A 71 15.71 8.56 2.68
N THR A 72 15.89 7.30 3.09
CA THR A 72 14.86 6.26 3.03
C THR A 72 13.52 6.67 3.65
N HIS A 73 13.53 7.43 4.75
CA HIS A 73 12.30 7.91 5.37
C HIS A 73 11.62 9.00 4.54
N LEU A 74 12.39 9.84 3.85
CA LEU A 74 11.84 10.85 2.94
C LEU A 74 11.25 10.20 1.68
N ILE A 75 11.90 9.18 1.12
CA ILE A 75 11.35 8.38 0.01
C ILE A 75 10.03 7.73 0.45
N ASN A 76 9.97 7.16 1.66
CA ASN A 76 8.72 6.62 2.20
C ASN A 76 7.62 7.69 2.34
N ALA A 77 7.98 8.91 2.75
CA ALA A 77 7.04 10.04 2.81
C ALA A 77 6.50 10.38 1.41
N GLY A 78 7.37 10.44 0.39
CA GLY A 78 6.97 10.65 -1.00
C GLY A 78 6.02 9.58 -1.53
N LYS A 79 6.22 8.32 -1.15
CA LYS A 79 5.27 7.23 -1.47
C LYS A 79 3.87 7.50 -0.91
N TYR A 80 3.74 7.93 0.34
CA TYR A 80 2.42 8.25 0.90
C TYR A 80 1.84 9.54 0.31
N GLY A 81 2.67 10.53 0.00
CA GLY A 81 2.27 11.77 -0.65
C GLY A 81 1.67 11.53 -2.04
N THR A 82 2.34 10.72 -2.87
CA THR A 82 1.82 10.31 -4.18
C THR A 82 0.49 9.54 -4.07
N GLY A 83 0.31 8.73 -3.02
CA GLY A 83 -0.96 8.08 -2.72
C GLY A 83 -2.10 9.06 -2.41
N ILE A 84 -1.83 10.12 -1.65
CA ILE A 84 -2.82 11.20 -1.37
C ILE A 84 -3.24 11.89 -2.66
N VAL A 85 -2.27 12.25 -3.52
CA VAL A 85 -2.56 12.92 -4.80
C VAL A 85 -3.34 12.01 -5.74
N SER A 86 -2.98 10.72 -5.82
CA SER A 86 -3.74 9.73 -6.59
C SER A 86 -5.20 9.65 -6.14
N TYR A 87 -5.43 9.59 -4.82
CA TYR A 87 -6.77 9.51 -4.25
C TYR A 87 -7.58 10.79 -4.46
N LEU A 88 -6.94 11.96 -4.45
CA LEU A 88 -7.59 13.22 -4.78
C LEU A 88 -8.04 13.25 -6.24
N CYS A 89 -7.16 12.85 -7.17
CA CYS A 89 -7.50 12.79 -8.59
C CYS A 89 -8.67 11.82 -8.86
N TYR A 90 -8.73 10.70 -8.13
CA TYR A 90 -9.86 9.76 -8.20
C TYR A 90 -11.18 10.46 -7.86
N PHE A 91 -11.26 11.14 -6.72
CA PHE A 91 -12.49 11.81 -6.30
C PHE A 91 -12.89 12.95 -7.24
N ILE A 92 -11.93 13.73 -7.75
CA ILE A 92 -12.18 14.79 -8.74
C ILE A 92 -12.81 14.18 -10.01
N TRP A 93 -12.22 13.12 -10.56
CA TRP A 93 -12.76 12.44 -11.73
C TRP A 93 -14.18 11.88 -11.46
N ARG A 94 -14.36 11.20 -10.32
CA ARG A 94 -15.66 10.60 -9.97
C ARG A 94 -16.76 11.63 -9.78
N HIS A 95 -16.43 12.81 -9.27
CA HIS A 95 -17.39 13.90 -9.08
C HIS A 95 -17.67 14.68 -10.37
N HIS A 96 -16.68 14.81 -11.27
CA HIS A 96 -16.87 15.45 -12.58
C HIS A 96 -17.86 14.68 -13.46
N GLY A 97 -17.97 13.35 -13.27
CA GLY A 97 -19.07 12.55 -13.82
C GLY A 97 -18.90 12.09 -15.26
N SER A 98 -17.90 12.58 -15.99
CA SER A 98 -17.54 12.06 -17.31
C SER A 98 -16.67 10.80 -17.21
N HIS A 99 -16.89 9.85 -18.12
CA HIS A 99 -16.19 8.56 -18.10
C HIS A 99 -14.76 8.62 -18.66
N TYR A 100 -14.51 9.45 -19.67
CA TYR A 100 -13.24 9.48 -20.42
C TYR A 100 -12.83 10.92 -20.77
N ASP A 101 -12.52 11.72 -19.76
CA ASP A 101 -12.16 13.13 -19.85
C ASP A 101 -10.73 13.42 -19.37
N GLN A 102 -10.35 14.70 -19.28
CA GLN A 102 -9.03 15.09 -18.80
C GLN A 102 -8.78 14.66 -17.33
N PRO A 103 -9.73 14.83 -16.38
CA PRO A 103 -9.63 14.26 -15.03
C PRO A 103 -9.36 12.75 -15.00
N PHE A 104 -10.03 11.97 -15.86
CA PHE A 104 -9.79 10.53 -15.98
C PHE A 104 -8.34 10.23 -16.40
N ALA A 105 -7.85 10.89 -17.45
CA ALA A 105 -6.50 10.70 -17.96
C ALA A 105 -5.44 11.07 -16.90
N LEU A 106 -5.65 12.19 -16.19
CA LEU A 106 -4.78 12.62 -15.10
C LEU A 106 -4.77 11.59 -13.96
N TRP A 107 -5.94 11.11 -13.54
CA TRP A 107 -6.03 10.09 -12.51
C TRP A 107 -5.31 8.80 -12.93
N CYS A 108 -5.49 8.33 -14.15
CA CYS A 108 -4.80 7.14 -14.66
C CYS A 108 -3.27 7.31 -14.62
N LEU A 109 -2.76 8.46 -15.06
CA LEU A 109 -1.33 8.77 -15.05
C LEU A 109 -0.77 8.79 -13.62
N VAL A 110 -1.39 9.57 -12.74
CA VAL A 110 -0.94 9.72 -11.34
C VAL A 110 -1.01 8.37 -10.62
N ASN A 111 -2.06 7.60 -10.85
CA ASN A 111 -2.24 6.32 -10.18
C ASN A 111 -1.31 5.23 -10.74
N ALA A 112 -0.95 5.26 -12.02
CA ALA A 112 0.09 4.42 -12.59
C ALA A 112 1.46 4.73 -11.95
N VAL A 113 1.83 6.01 -11.84
CA VAL A 113 3.07 6.44 -11.16
C VAL A 113 3.08 5.98 -9.70
N TYR A 114 1.98 6.19 -8.97
CA TYR A 114 1.84 5.73 -7.60
C TYR A 114 1.98 4.21 -7.47
N THR A 115 1.35 3.45 -8.37
CA THR A 115 1.42 1.98 -8.40
C THR A 115 2.85 1.50 -8.63
N VAL A 116 3.56 2.07 -9.61
CA VAL A 116 4.96 1.73 -9.89
C VAL A 116 5.86 2.07 -8.71
N TYR A 117 5.68 3.23 -8.09
CA TYR A 117 6.45 3.61 -6.91
C TYR A 117 6.18 2.63 -5.74
N ALA A 118 4.92 2.34 -5.44
CA ALA A 118 4.56 1.43 -4.37
C ALA A 118 5.10 0.01 -4.61
N LEU A 119 5.01 -0.51 -5.84
CA LEU A 119 5.58 -1.82 -6.21
C LEU A 119 7.10 -1.85 -6.06
N THR A 120 7.77 -0.79 -6.53
CA THR A 120 9.22 -0.65 -6.40
C THR A 120 9.63 -0.64 -4.93
N TRP A 121 8.88 0.05 -4.07
CA TRP A 121 9.09 0.02 -2.63
C TRP A 121 8.88 -1.38 -2.06
N ASP A 122 7.75 -2.03 -2.36
CA ASP A 122 7.39 -3.36 -1.88
C ASP A 122 8.49 -4.39 -2.21
N PHE A 123 9.05 -4.36 -3.42
CA PHE A 123 10.10 -5.29 -3.84
C PHE A 123 11.49 -4.98 -3.27
N LEU A 124 11.88 -3.70 -3.23
CA LEU A 124 13.24 -3.32 -2.83
C LEU A 124 13.40 -3.20 -1.31
N MET A 125 12.58 -2.37 -0.69
CA MET A 125 12.73 -2.01 0.72
C MET A 125 12.13 -3.07 1.62
N ASP A 126 11.00 -3.58 1.15
CA ASP A 126 10.03 -4.26 1.96
C ASP A 126 10.32 -5.78 1.88
N TRP A 127 10.49 -6.33 0.69
CA TRP A 127 10.86 -7.74 0.48
C TRP A 127 12.32 -7.99 0.11
N SER A 128 13.09 -6.94 -0.25
CA SER A 128 14.52 -7.07 -0.61
C SER A 128 14.80 -8.15 -1.68
N ILE A 129 13.92 -8.28 -2.66
CA ILE A 129 13.93 -9.36 -3.69
C ILE A 129 15.10 -9.25 -4.68
N LEU A 130 15.81 -8.11 -4.70
CA LEU A 130 16.89 -7.82 -5.66
C LEU A 130 18.30 -8.01 -5.11
N ARG A 131 18.52 -9.01 -4.24
CA ARG A 131 19.88 -9.48 -3.91
C ARG A 131 20.30 -10.55 -4.92
N LEU A 132 20.90 -10.10 -6.03
CA LEU A 132 21.39 -10.91 -7.15
C LEU A 132 22.42 -12.00 -6.77
N HIS A 133 23.04 -11.90 -5.58
CA HIS A 133 24.01 -12.88 -5.09
C HIS A 133 23.37 -13.83 -4.06
N SER A 134 22.42 -14.65 -4.52
CA SER A 134 21.72 -15.63 -3.69
C SER A 134 21.54 -16.95 -4.44
N ARG A 135 21.55 -18.05 -3.70
CA ARG A 135 21.44 -19.43 -4.21
C ARG A 135 20.08 -19.70 -4.91
N HIS A 136 19.08 -18.85 -4.69
CA HIS A 136 17.79 -18.85 -5.38
C HIS A 136 17.54 -17.48 -6.04
N PHE A 137 17.29 -17.47 -7.34
CA PHE A 137 16.99 -16.26 -8.11
C PHE A 137 15.78 -15.55 -7.49
N LEU A 138 15.95 -14.27 -7.08
CA LEU A 138 14.95 -13.39 -6.45
C LEU A 138 14.60 -13.63 -4.97
N LEU A 139 15.19 -14.63 -4.29
CA LEU A 139 14.93 -14.92 -2.87
C LEU A 139 16.22 -14.80 -2.03
N ARG A 140 16.14 -14.27 -0.79
CA ARG A 140 17.28 -14.18 0.15
C ARG A 140 17.71 -15.58 0.64
N GLN A 141 19.00 -15.76 0.99
CA GLN A 141 19.58 -17.03 1.47
C GLN A 141 18.97 -17.58 2.78
N GLU A 142 18.45 -16.72 3.65
CA GLU A 142 17.86 -17.10 4.94
C GLU A 142 16.34 -16.89 4.89
N LEU A 143 15.61 -17.91 4.43
CA LEU A 143 14.14 -17.95 4.50
C LEU A 143 13.72 -18.69 5.75
N VAL A 144 12.87 -18.08 6.59
CA VAL A 144 12.27 -18.79 7.75
C VAL A 144 11.51 -20.05 7.31
N TYR A 145 10.91 -20.04 6.11
CA TYR A 145 10.17 -21.17 5.55
C TYR A 145 10.79 -21.67 4.25
N THR A 146 11.98 -22.28 4.33
CA THR A 146 12.66 -22.91 3.17
C THR A 146 11.79 -23.95 2.46
N ASN A 147 10.85 -24.60 3.17
CA ASN A 147 9.99 -25.65 2.61
C ASN A 147 8.75 -25.14 1.86
N HIS A 148 8.45 -23.83 1.84
CA HIS A 148 7.25 -23.27 1.21
C HIS A 148 7.56 -22.13 0.22
N ILE A 149 8.57 -22.33 -0.64
CA ILE A 149 9.00 -21.36 -1.66
C ILE A 149 7.84 -20.90 -2.57
N PHE A 150 6.92 -21.80 -2.93
CA PHE A 150 5.75 -21.46 -3.74
C PHE A 150 4.86 -20.36 -3.12
N PHE A 151 4.77 -20.30 -1.79
CA PHE A 151 3.98 -19.27 -1.11
C PHE A 151 4.58 -17.88 -1.33
N TYR A 152 5.90 -17.76 -1.41
CA TYR A 152 6.57 -16.48 -1.68
C TYR A 152 6.32 -16.00 -3.10
N TYR A 153 6.46 -16.87 -4.11
CA TYR A 153 6.14 -16.52 -5.49
C TYR A 153 4.66 -16.18 -5.65
N PHE A 154 3.77 -16.94 -5.01
CA PHE A 154 2.35 -16.64 -4.98
C PHE A 154 2.10 -15.26 -4.37
N ALA A 155 2.66 -14.95 -3.20
CA ALA A 155 2.53 -13.65 -2.56
C ALA A 155 3.04 -12.51 -3.46
N ILE A 156 4.14 -12.73 -4.20
CA ILE A 156 4.69 -11.74 -5.13
C ILE A 156 3.74 -11.45 -6.28
N VAL A 157 3.23 -12.50 -6.91
CA VAL A 157 2.26 -12.36 -8.01
C VAL A 157 0.99 -11.70 -7.50
N THR A 158 0.43 -12.15 -6.37
CA THR A 158 -0.81 -11.56 -5.84
C THR A 158 -0.62 -10.13 -5.37
N ASN A 159 0.51 -9.76 -4.74
CA ASN A 159 0.79 -8.36 -4.38
C ASN A 159 0.82 -7.49 -5.63
N THR A 160 1.45 -7.97 -6.71
CA THR A 160 1.50 -7.24 -7.98
C THR A 160 0.10 -7.02 -8.54
N LEU A 161 -0.70 -8.08 -8.69
CA LEU A 161 -2.07 -8.00 -9.21
C LEU A 161 -2.97 -7.11 -8.36
N ILE A 162 -2.90 -7.22 -7.03
CA ILE A 162 -3.72 -6.44 -6.10
C ILE A 162 -3.40 -4.93 -6.23
N ARG A 163 -2.14 -4.57 -6.49
CA ARG A 163 -1.73 -3.17 -6.71
C ARG A 163 -2.33 -2.56 -7.98
N PHE A 164 -2.69 -3.37 -8.97
CA PHE A 164 -3.37 -2.92 -10.20
C PHE A 164 -4.91 -2.96 -10.10
N LEU A 165 -5.49 -3.29 -8.95
CA LEU A 165 -6.95 -3.36 -8.81
C LEU A 165 -7.69 -2.05 -9.07
N TRP A 166 -7.00 -0.91 -9.05
CA TRP A 166 -7.59 0.36 -9.44
C TRP A 166 -8.14 0.36 -10.87
N VAL A 167 -7.61 -0.51 -11.75
CA VAL A 167 -8.13 -0.73 -13.12
C VAL A 167 -9.58 -1.20 -13.09
N LEU A 168 -10.03 -1.88 -12.03
CA LEU A 168 -11.43 -2.28 -11.87
C LEU A 168 -12.39 -1.09 -11.79
N TYR A 169 -11.93 0.12 -11.46
CA TYR A 169 -12.79 1.31 -11.44
C TYR A 169 -13.05 1.89 -12.84
N ILE A 170 -12.33 1.47 -13.88
CA ILE A 170 -12.43 2.04 -15.24
C ILE A 170 -13.70 1.60 -15.99
N PRO A 171 -14.10 0.31 -16.03
CA PRO A 171 -15.21 -0.12 -16.87
C PRO A 171 -16.55 0.51 -16.48
N ALA A 172 -17.21 1.20 -17.41
CA ALA A 172 -18.55 1.77 -17.17
C ALA A 172 -19.63 0.68 -17.01
N LYS A 173 -19.46 -0.45 -17.73
CA LYS A 173 -20.34 -1.63 -17.65
C LYS A 173 -19.80 -2.63 -16.63
N GLY A 174 -20.69 -3.32 -15.91
CA GLY A 174 -20.33 -4.38 -14.97
C GLY A 174 -20.88 -4.15 -13.56
N PRO A 175 -20.31 -4.81 -12.54
CA PRO A 175 -20.78 -4.70 -11.16
C PRO A 175 -20.72 -3.25 -10.67
N ASP A 176 -21.61 -2.90 -9.74
CA ASP A 176 -21.68 -1.56 -9.17
C ASP A 176 -20.35 -1.14 -8.52
N VAL A 177 -20.05 0.17 -8.56
CA VAL A 177 -18.81 0.74 -7.99
C VAL A 177 -18.66 0.36 -6.52
N MET A 178 -19.74 0.27 -5.74
CA MET A 178 -19.69 -0.13 -4.33
C MET A 178 -19.20 -1.57 -4.17
N LEU A 179 -19.71 -2.50 -4.99
CA LEU A 179 -19.25 -3.90 -4.98
C LEU A 179 -17.79 -4.01 -5.39
N ARG A 180 -17.36 -3.26 -6.42
CA ARG A 180 -15.94 -3.20 -6.82
C ARG A 180 -15.07 -2.67 -5.69
N THR A 181 -15.50 -1.59 -5.05
CA THR A 181 -14.76 -0.98 -3.94
C THR A 181 -14.65 -1.94 -2.75
N PHE A 182 -15.72 -2.70 -2.46
CA PHE A 182 -15.70 -3.74 -1.43
C PHE A 182 -14.72 -4.87 -1.74
N ILE A 183 -14.73 -5.39 -2.97
CA ILE A 183 -13.78 -6.41 -3.44
C ILE A 183 -12.34 -5.91 -3.31
N VAL A 184 -12.08 -4.66 -3.74
CA VAL A 184 -10.77 -4.01 -3.61
C VAL A 184 -10.35 -3.91 -2.15
N GLY A 185 -11.27 -3.51 -1.26
CA GLY A 185 -11.03 -3.43 0.19
C GLY A 185 -10.66 -4.78 0.80
N LEU A 186 -11.41 -5.84 0.48
CA LEU A 186 -11.11 -7.20 0.94
C LEU A 186 -9.73 -7.69 0.45
N LEU A 187 -9.42 -7.46 -0.83
CA LEU A 187 -8.13 -7.86 -1.40
C LEU A 187 -6.96 -7.10 -0.79
N GLU A 188 -7.13 -5.81 -0.44
CA GLU A 188 -6.09 -5.05 0.28
C GLU A 188 -5.81 -5.61 1.68
N VAL A 189 -6.85 -6.09 2.39
CA VAL A 189 -6.68 -6.78 3.68
C VAL A 189 -5.91 -8.08 3.50
N VAL A 190 -6.25 -8.89 2.50
CA VAL A 190 -5.51 -10.13 2.19
C VAL A 190 -4.05 -9.84 1.85
N ARG A 191 -3.77 -8.81 1.07
CA ARG A 191 -2.39 -8.39 0.74
C ARG A 191 -1.60 -8.02 1.99
N ARG A 192 -2.23 -7.34 2.95
CA ARG A 192 -1.60 -6.96 4.22
C ARG A 192 -1.43 -8.11 5.19
N TRP A 193 -2.33 -9.08 5.15
CA TRP A 193 -2.15 -10.37 5.79
C TRP A 193 -0.92 -11.08 5.21
N GLN A 194 -0.82 -11.26 3.88
CA GLN A 194 0.35 -11.86 3.20
C GLN A 194 1.65 -11.15 3.57
N TRP A 195 1.64 -9.82 3.55
CA TRP A 195 2.77 -8.98 3.97
C TRP A 195 3.27 -9.30 5.38
N ASN A 196 2.36 -9.45 6.35
CA ASN A 196 2.71 -9.76 7.74
C ASN A 196 3.31 -11.16 7.91
N PHE A 197 2.95 -12.13 7.07
CA PHE A 197 3.55 -13.48 7.09
C PHE A 197 4.90 -13.53 6.37
N CYS A 198 5.04 -12.82 5.24
CA CYS A 198 6.28 -12.81 4.46
C CYS A 198 7.39 -11.98 5.13
N LYS A 199 7.04 -10.93 5.88
CA LYS A 199 8.00 -10.01 6.50
C LYS A 199 8.93 -10.67 7.54
N PRO A 200 8.45 -11.44 8.54
CA PRO A 200 9.32 -12.17 9.47
C PRO A 200 10.21 -13.17 8.74
N ALA A 201 9.69 -13.75 7.66
CA ALA A 201 10.38 -14.70 6.82
C ALA A 201 11.57 -14.11 6.04
N CYS A 202 11.54 -12.80 5.76
CA CYS A 202 12.63 -12.03 5.17
C CYS A 202 13.65 -11.50 6.19
N PHE A 203 13.27 -11.46 7.47
CA PHE A 203 14.07 -11.01 8.61
C PHE A 203 14.48 -12.17 9.52
N ALA A 204 14.70 -13.38 8.97
CA ALA A 204 15.53 -14.35 9.68
C ALA A 204 16.94 -13.75 9.78
N PRO A 205 17.48 -13.45 10.98
CA PRO A 205 18.93 -13.38 11.11
C PRO A 205 19.48 -14.75 10.69
N PRO A 206 20.61 -14.82 9.96
CA PRO A 206 21.28 -16.08 9.73
C PRO A 206 21.44 -16.75 11.08
N THR A 207 20.98 -18.00 11.18
CA THR A 207 20.94 -18.77 12.43
C THR A 207 22.21 -18.53 13.22
N PHE A 208 22.09 -17.77 14.33
CA PHE A 208 23.19 -17.57 15.26
C PHE A 208 23.47 -18.94 15.87
N ASN A 209 24.52 -19.57 15.35
CA ASN A 209 24.96 -20.86 15.81
C ASN A 209 25.20 -20.75 17.31
N ARG A 210 24.50 -21.59 18.06
CA ARG A 210 24.32 -21.52 19.50
C ARG A 210 25.65 -21.82 20.18
N LYS A 211 26.56 -20.84 20.32
CA LYS A 211 27.72 -20.78 21.24
C LYS A 211 28.55 -19.52 20.97
N ALA A 212 28.17 -18.38 21.52
CA ALA A 212 29.14 -17.31 21.78
C ALA A 212 28.70 -16.52 23.01
N LYS A 213 29.65 -16.41 23.94
CA LYS A 213 29.51 -15.82 25.27
C LYS A 213 29.02 -14.37 25.21
N ILE A 214 28.33 -14.03 26.29
CA ILE A 214 28.08 -12.69 26.80
C ILE A 214 29.35 -11.82 26.68
N THR A 215 29.26 -10.76 25.87
CA THR A 215 29.89 -9.46 26.17
C THR A 215 29.15 -8.37 25.42
N GLN A 216 28.57 -7.45 26.18
CA GLN A 216 28.02 -6.19 25.67
C GLN A 216 29.13 -5.34 25.05
N SER A 217 28.98 -4.90 23.80
CA SER A 217 29.35 -3.56 23.30
C SER A 217 29.30 -3.53 21.76
N GLY A 218 28.76 -2.45 21.19
CA GLY A 218 29.04 -2.08 19.80
C GLY A 218 27.96 -2.36 18.76
N TRP A 219 26.79 -1.71 18.87
CA TRP A 219 25.95 -1.47 17.70
C TRP A 219 26.55 -0.32 16.87
N ARG A 220 27.23 -0.61 15.76
CA ARG A 220 27.54 0.39 14.73
C ARG A 220 27.69 -0.24 13.34
N THR A 221 26.71 0.07 12.49
CA THR A 221 26.83 0.40 11.06
C THR A 221 27.70 -0.48 10.15
N SER A 222 27.06 -1.28 9.29
CA SER A 222 27.68 -1.81 8.06
C SER A 222 26.63 -2.13 6.99
N ILE A 223 26.16 -1.09 6.28
CA ILE A 223 25.34 -1.23 5.05
C ILE A 223 25.90 -0.38 3.88
N TRP A 224 27.01 0.34 4.03
CA TRP A 224 27.48 1.30 3.00
C TRP A 224 28.91 1.14 2.48
N GLU A 225 29.64 0.07 2.81
CA GLU A 225 30.97 -0.18 2.23
C GLU A 225 30.89 -1.26 1.15
N MET A 226 30.59 -0.83 -0.07
CA MET A 226 30.87 -1.59 -1.28
C MET A 226 32.17 -1.02 -1.86
N SER A 227 33.29 -1.40 -1.27
CA SER A 227 34.63 -1.20 -1.85
C SER A 227 34.81 -2.21 -2.97
N ILE A 228 35.03 -1.68 -4.16
CA ILE A 228 35.57 -2.38 -5.32
C ILE A 228 36.98 -2.82 -4.96
N ASN A 229 37.22 -4.13 -4.90
CA ASN A 229 38.56 -4.71 -5.01
C ASN A 229 38.54 -5.70 -6.17
N THR A 230 39.20 -5.30 -7.25
CA THR A 230 39.68 -6.14 -8.34
C THR A 230 41.03 -6.71 -7.94
N GLU A 231 41.13 -8.04 -7.91
CA GLU A 231 42.33 -8.79 -8.28
C GLU A 231 41.96 -9.70 -9.45
#